data_AF-A0A0E3QX89-F1
#
_entry.id   AF-A0A0E3QX89-F1
#
_cell.length_a   1.000
_cell.length_b   1.000
_cell.length_c   1.000
_cell.angle_alpha   90.00
_cell.angle_beta   90.00
_cell.angle_gamma   90.00
#
_symmetry.space_group_name_H-M   'P 1'
#
loop_
_entity.id
_entity.type
_entity.pdbx_description
1 polymer ?
#
loop_
_entity_poly.entity_id
_entity_poly.type
_entity_poly.pdbx_seq_one_letter_code
_entity_poly.pdbx_strand_id
1 'polypeptide(L)'
;MAGCLVLVFGIGKDKAMTDRGIGSGIHGGEIIIRGEVDYFLLGVGAKKFKFTESDLECIAPVIKNFCEQFGYDPAEFLDTNYTQIGTASSRPFASKYVWE
;
A
#
# COMPACT_ATOMS: atom_id res chain seq x y z
N MET A 1 -5.50 3.37 9.83
CA MET A 1 -4.12 3.92 9.73
C MET A 1 -4.22 5.44 9.71
N ALA A 2 -3.47 6.16 10.54
CA ALA A 2 -3.60 7.61 10.75
C ALA A 2 -2.36 8.41 10.31
N GLY A 3 -1.47 7.77 9.55
CA GLY A 3 -0.14 8.22 9.15
C GLY A 3 0.78 7.01 8.98
N CYS A 4 1.99 7.23 8.43
CA CYS A 4 3.06 6.24 8.10
C CYS A 4 2.98 5.56 6.72
N LEU A 5 4.06 4.87 6.37
CA LEU A 5 4.20 3.98 5.22
C LEU A 5 4.10 2.52 5.71
N VAL A 6 3.27 1.73 5.04
CA VAL A 6 3.23 0.28 5.17
C VAL A 6 3.62 -0.33 3.83
N LEU A 7 4.67 -1.16 3.81
CA LEU A 7 5.13 -1.85 2.60
C LEU A 7 4.93 -3.35 2.75
N VAL A 8 4.25 -3.98 1.79
CA VAL A 8 3.87 -5.41 1.84
C VAL A 8 4.39 -6.15 0.62
N PHE A 9 5.26 -7.13 0.83
CA PHE A 9 5.94 -7.84 -0.25
C PHE A 9 5.27 -9.15 -0.71
N GLY A 10 4.43 -9.78 0.11
CA GLY A 10 3.75 -11.03 -0.27
C GLY A 10 4.73 -12.16 -0.65
N ILE A 11 5.83 -12.32 0.08
CA ILE A 11 6.88 -13.31 -0.23
C ILE A 11 6.27 -14.72 -0.23
N GLY A 12 6.55 -15.49 -1.29
CA GLY A 12 6.02 -16.85 -1.48
C GLY A 12 4.53 -16.93 -1.81
N LYS A 13 3.91 -15.83 -2.26
CA LYS A 13 2.51 -15.80 -2.69
C LYS A 13 2.42 -15.50 -4.19
N ASP A 14 1.53 -16.22 -4.87
CA ASP A 14 1.26 -16.02 -6.31
C ASP A 14 0.43 -14.76 -6.57
N LYS A 15 -0.44 -14.38 -5.62
CA LYS A 15 -1.27 -13.18 -5.68
C LYS A 15 -0.78 -12.15 -4.68
N ALA A 16 -0.80 -10.89 -5.10
CA ALA A 16 -0.44 -9.76 -4.24
C ALA A 16 -1.30 -9.74 -2.98
N MET A 17 -2.63 -9.83 -3.11
CA MET A 17 -3.59 -9.89 -2.01
C MET A 17 -4.84 -10.70 -2.40
N THR A 18 -5.46 -11.33 -1.41
CA THR A 18 -6.75 -12.04 -1.57
C THR A 18 -7.82 -11.59 -0.58
N ASP A 19 -7.40 -11.00 0.54
CA ASP A 19 -8.30 -10.59 1.62
C ASP A 19 -8.90 -9.21 1.37
N ARG A 20 -10.15 -9.06 1.81
CA ARG A 20 -10.93 -7.81 1.67
C ARG A 20 -10.67 -6.85 2.82
N GLY A 21 -10.97 -5.58 2.58
CA GLY A 21 -10.94 -4.54 3.61
C GLY A 21 -9.60 -3.82 3.71
N ILE A 22 -8.76 -3.90 2.66
CA ILE A 22 -7.45 -3.24 2.63
C ILE A 22 -7.63 -1.73 2.82
N GLY A 23 -7.00 -1.17 3.85
CA GLY A 23 -7.11 0.26 4.15
C GLY A 23 -8.45 0.70 4.75
N SER A 24 -9.29 -0.20 5.27
CA SER A 24 -10.49 0.20 6.02
C SER A 24 -10.13 1.14 7.17
N GLY A 25 -10.82 2.27 7.29
CA GLY A 25 -10.53 3.26 8.35
C GLY A 25 -9.21 4.02 8.13
N ILE A 26 -8.71 4.10 6.90
CA ILE A 26 -7.53 4.91 6.57
C ILE A 26 -7.87 6.41 6.66
N HIS A 27 -7.17 7.12 7.54
CA HIS A 27 -7.26 8.56 7.75
C HIS A 27 -6.00 9.30 7.29
N GLY A 28 -4.88 8.59 7.07
CA GLY A 28 -3.64 9.15 6.53
C GLY A 28 -2.57 8.08 6.36
N GLY A 29 -1.50 8.44 5.63
CA GLY A 29 -0.40 7.55 5.27
C GLY A 29 -0.66 6.76 3.99
N GLU A 30 0.24 5.83 3.68
CA GLU A 30 0.23 5.05 2.44
C GLU A 30 0.50 3.57 2.70
N ILE A 31 -0.19 2.71 1.97
CA ILE A 31 0.02 1.27 1.93
C ILE A 31 0.49 0.94 0.52
N ILE A 32 1.70 0.40 0.39
CA ILE A 32 2.29 -0.03 -0.87
C ILE A 32 2.38 -1.56 -0.85
N ILE A 33 1.82 -2.20 -1.88
CA ILE A 33 1.73 -3.65 -1.98
C ILE A 33 2.45 -4.09 -3.25
N ARG A 34 3.38 -5.03 -3.16
CA ARG A 34 4.06 -5.61 -4.33
C ARG A 34 3.05 -6.38 -5.18
N GLY A 35 2.93 -6.00 -6.45
CA GLY A 35 1.97 -6.55 -7.42
C GLY A 35 0.66 -5.78 -7.52
N GLU A 36 -0.27 -6.34 -8.30
CA GLU A 36 -1.57 -5.74 -8.56
C GLU A 36 -2.62 -6.14 -7.52
N VAL A 37 -3.34 -5.14 -7.00
CA VAL A 37 -4.47 -5.35 -6.07
C VAL A 37 -5.79 -5.01 -6.77
N ASP A 38 -6.74 -5.93 -6.70
CA ASP A 38 -8.07 -5.69 -7.26
C ASP A 38 -8.87 -4.66 -6.46
N TYR A 39 -9.60 -3.78 -7.16
CA TYR A 39 -10.38 -2.71 -6.53
C TYR A 39 -11.41 -3.21 -5.50
N PHE A 40 -12.00 -4.40 -5.70
CA PHE A 40 -13.01 -4.94 -4.79
C PHE A 40 -12.44 -5.41 -3.44
N LEU A 41 -11.11 -5.48 -3.30
CA LEU A 41 -10.43 -5.80 -2.05
C LEU A 41 -10.27 -4.58 -1.14
N LEU A 42 -10.44 -3.36 -1.66
CA LEU A 42 -10.28 -2.14 -0.88
C LEU A 42 -11.41 -1.97 0.14
N GLY A 43 -11.01 -1.50 1.33
CA GLY A 43 -11.91 -1.08 2.38
C GLY A 43 -12.54 0.29 2.13
N VAL A 44 -13.58 0.61 2.91
CA VAL A 44 -14.23 1.92 2.86
C VAL A 44 -13.22 3.02 3.20
N GLY A 45 -13.17 4.06 2.37
CA GLY A 45 -12.28 5.21 2.53
C GLY A 45 -10.90 5.05 1.90
N ALA A 46 -10.56 3.87 1.36
CA ALA A 46 -9.32 3.61 0.66
C ALA A 46 -9.47 3.79 -0.86
N LYS A 47 -8.38 4.16 -1.54
CA LYS A 47 -8.32 4.32 -3.00
C LYS A 47 -6.96 3.87 -3.54
N LYS A 48 -6.93 3.26 -4.73
CA LYS A 48 -5.71 3.01 -5.49
C LYS A 48 -5.20 4.30 -6.14
N PHE A 49 -3.90 4.51 -6.07
CA PHE A 49 -3.17 5.55 -6.80
C PHE A 49 -2.26 4.90 -7.82
N LYS A 50 -1.88 5.67 -8.85
CA LYS A 50 -0.88 5.22 -9.82
C LYS A 50 0.47 5.23 -9.11
N PHE A 51 1.11 4.07 -9.04
CA PHE A 51 2.48 3.96 -8.58
C PHE A 51 3.43 4.40 -9.69
N THR A 52 4.40 5.25 -9.34
CA THR A 52 5.34 5.88 -10.27
C THR A 52 6.79 5.51 -9.93
N GLU A 53 7.71 5.83 -10.84
CA GLU A 53 9.15 5.67 -10.60
C GLU A 53 9.63 6.51 -9.42
N SER A 54 9.06 7.70 -9.23
CA SER A 54 9.38 8.54 -8.06
C SER A 54 8.96 7.88 -6.75
N ASP A 55 7.81 7.19 -6.73
CA ASP A 55 7.38 6.42 -5.55
C ASP A 55 8.36 5.28 -5.26
N LEU A 56 8.85 4.61 -6.31
CA LEU A 56 9.86 3.56 -6.19
C LEU A 56 11.17 4.09 -5.61
N GLU A 57 11.65 5.23 -6.10
CA GLU A 57 12.85 5.92 -5.56
C GLU A 57 12.67 6.25 -4.07
N CYS A 58 11.48 6.71 -3.67
CA CYS A 58 11.17 7.02 -2.27
C CYS A 58 11.23 5.79 -1.36
N ILE A 59 10.74 4.62 -1.82
CA ILE A 59 10.74 3.40 -1.00
C ILE A 59 11.99 2.53 -1.17
N ALA A 60 12.82 2.76 -2.18
CA ALA A 60 14.02 1.96 -2.45
C ALA A 60 14.99 1.86 -1.24
N PRO A 61 15.24 2.93 -0.45
CA PRO A 61 16.04 2.81 0.76
C PRO A 61 15.41 1.88 1.81
N VAL A 62 14.09 1.87 1.93
CA VAL A 62 13.34 0.98 2.85
C VAL A 62 13.46 -0.48 2.39
N ILE A 63 13.31 -0.71 1.09
CA ILE A 63 13.49 -2.04 0.48
C ILE A 63 14.91 -2.56 0.71
N LYS A 64 15.94 -1.74 0.44
CA LYS A 64 17.34 -2.13 0.63
C LYS A 64 17.66 -2.47 2.07
N ASN A 65 17.18 -1.67 3.02
CA ASN A 65 17.33 -1.95 4.45
C ASN A 65 16.63 -3.28 4.83
N PHE A 66 15.40 -3.50 4.39
CA PHE A 66 14.73 -4.80 4.58
C PHE A 66 15.57 -5.96 4.03
N CYS A 67 16.06 -5.84 2.80
CA CYS A 67 16.84 -6.91 2.17
C CYS A 67 18.15 -7.19 2.92
N GLU A 68 18.85 -6.16 3.39
CA GLU A 68 20.05 -6.29 4.23
C GLU A 68 19.76 -7.02 5.53
N GLN A 69 18.66 -6.67 6.22
CA GLN A 69 18.30 -7.27 7.51
C GLN A 69 17.82 -8.72 7.39
N PHE A 70 17.16 -9.07 6.28
CA PHE A 70 16.51 -10.38 6.12
C PHE A 70 17.22 -11.30 5.11
N GLY A 71 18.33 -10.85 4.50
CA GLY A 71 19.16 -11.66 3.61
C GLY A 71 18.56 -11.89 2.22
N TYR A 72 17.80 -10.92 1.70
CA TYR A 72 17.24 -10.96 0.34
C TYR A 72 18.08 -10.14 -0.65
N ASP A 73 17.96 -10.41 -1.95
CA ASP A 73 18.50 -9.55 -3.00
C ASP A 73 17.53 -8.37 -3.27
N PRO A 74 17.96 -7.10 -3.08
CA PRO A 74 17.13 -5.94 -3.39
C PRO A 74 16.59 -5.92 -4.83
N ALA A 75 17.30 -6.48 -5.80
CA ALA A 75 16.88 -6.49 -7.19
C ALA A 75 15.50 -7.16 -7.37
N GLU A 76 15.21 -8.23 -6.61
CA GLU A 76 13.92 -8.96 -6.64
C GLU A 76 12.72 -8.12 -6.17
N PHE A 77 12.98 -7.00 -5.48
CA PHE A 77 11.95 -6.10 -4.94
C PHE A 77 11.96 -4.74 -5.65
N LEU A 78 13.04 -4.38 -6.33
CA LEU A 78 13.10 -3.14 -7.11
C LEU A 78 12.60 -3.33 -8.55
N ASP A 79 12.78 -4.53 -9.12
CA ASP A 79 12.32 -4.87 -10.48
C ASP A 79 10.95 -5.54 -10.48
N THR A 80 9.93 -4.82 -10.02
CA THR A 80 8.55 -5.31 -9.93
C THR A 80 7.56 -4.15 -9.90
N ASN A 81 6.30 -4.46 -10.20
CA ASN A 81 5.20 -3.51 -10.04
C ASN A 81 4.72 -3.45 -8.59
N TYR A 82 4.13 -2.31 -8.23
CA TYR A 82 3.52 -2.05 -6.94
C TYR A 82 2.16 -1.37 -7.11
N THR A 83 1.26 -1.64 -6.16
CA THR A 83 0.04 -0.89 -5.97
C THR A 83 0.17 0.05 -4.78
N GLN A 84 -0.09 1.33 -4.98
CA GLN A 84 -0.22 2.32 -3.89
C GLN A 84 -1.69 2.47 -3.49
N ILE A 85 -1.94 2.47 -2.18
CA ILE A 85 -3.26 2.64 -1.58
C ILE A 85 -3.17 3.72 -0.52
N GLY A 86 -4.07 4.70 -0.59
CA GLY A 86 -4.14 5.83 0.33
C GLY A 86 -5.57 6.23 0.66
N THR A 87 -5.72 7.36 1.34
CA THR A 87 -7.04 7.94 1.66
C THR A 87 -7.75 8.42 0.40
N ALA A 88 -9.03 8.12 0.25
CA ALA A 88 -9.82 8.58 -0.89
C ALA A 88 -10.01 10.11 -0.93
N SER A 89 -9.96 10.78 0.23
CA SER A 89 -10.01 12.24 0.37
C SER A 89 -9.41 12.64 1.73
N SER A 90 -9.30 13.95 2.00
CA SER A 90 -8.91 14.48 3.31
C SER A 90 -9.92 14.19 4.42
N ARG A 91 -11.16 13.82 4.07
CA ARG A 91 -12.25 13.48 5.00
C ARG A 91 -13.06 12.27 4.50
N PRO A 92 -12.47 11.06 4.43
CA PRO A 92 -13.08 9.91 3.76
C PRO A 92 -14.32 9.38 4.49
N PHE A 93 -14.55 9.79 5.74
CA PHE A 93 -15.65 9.35 6.58
C PHE A 93 -16.55 10.50 7.06
N ALA A 94 -16.46 11.71 6.47
CA ALA A 94 -17.23 12.88 6.94
C ALA A 94 -18.72 12.58 7.10
N SER A 95 -19.33 11.88 6.13
CA SER A 95 -20.76 11.52 6.13
C SER A 95 -21.15 10.50 7.20
N LYS A 96 -20.20 9.93 7.95
CA LYS A 96 -20.46 9.04 9.08
C LYS A 96 -20.54 9.77 10.42
N TYR A 97 -20.14 11.05 10.46
CA TYR A 97 -20.07 11.85 11.69
C TYR A 97 -21.02 13.05 11.70
N VAL A 98 -21.84 13.22 10.67
CA VAL A 98 -22.94 14.19 10.65
C VAL A 98 -24.27 13.45 10.75
N TRP A 99 -25.17 13.99 11.56
CA TRP A 99 -26.59 13.62 11.62
C TRP A 99 -27.31 14.38 10.50
N GLU A 100 -28.23 13.74 9.77
CA GLU A 100 -29.05 14.38 8.73
C GLU A 100 -29.98 15.47 9.29
#